data_AF-A0A559M2H3-F1
#
_entry.id   AF-A0A559M2H3-F1
#
_cell.length_a   1.000
_cell.length_b   1.000
_cell.length_c   1.000
_cell.angle_alpha   90.00
_cell.angle_beta   90.00
_cell.angle_gamma   90.00
#
_symmetry.space_group_name_H-M   'P 1'
#
loop_
_entity.id
_entity.type
_entity.pdbx_description
1 polymer ?
#
loop_
_entity_poly.entity_id
_entity_poly.type
_entity_poly.pdbx_seq_one_letter_code
_entity_poly.pdbx_strand_id
1 'polypeptide(L)'
;MASPQAEIPCSGQQLYSSLQKLWNAQTSSSSAAFQPKLPQTSPSRLASTSNEKTILYLAYGSNLSAQTFLGNRGIKPLSAVNAHIPSLSLTFDLPGIPYIEPCFANTRYRDTNPSPPTNDDYHKDRWHKGLVGVVYEVTPEDYRTIIATEGGGASYQDVVVLCYTLPAGLKTVDPEPKGSPFMAHTLFSPRSSDNGRLQRPDPSYAQASARYMKLITDGGEEHSLPADYMAFLYNIRSYTITTYRQKAGQALFLAVWSPFLLAILALGQMVADGDGKVPVWFAKVTAWIFIGMWGSYDRVYKKAFGDGERTVGDTDEDGDEEMGVGKQWGEKGEIVLQLPS
;
A
#
# COMPACT_ATOMS: atom_id res chain seq x y z
N MET A 1 -18.70 8.34 -40.11
CA MET A 1 -18.72 7.57 -38.84
C MET A 1 -17.32 7.65 -38.27
N ALA A 2 -17.11 8.51 -37.29
CA ALA A 2 -15.82 8.63 -36.60
C ALA A 2 -15.76 7.54 -35.53
N SER A 3 -14.70 6.72 -35.56
CA SER A 3 -14.38 5.78 -34.48
C SER A 3 -14.19 6.55 -33.17
N PRO A 4 -14.65 6.01 -32.03
CA PRO A 4 -14.34 6.62 -30.74
C PRO A 4 -12.84 6.48 -30.49
N GLN A 5 -12.16 7.61 -30.32
CA GLN A 5 -10.80 7.63 -29.80
C GLN A 5 -10.86 7.01 -28.40
N ALA A 6 -10.13 5.91 -28.20
CA ALA A 6 -9.91 5.37 -26.88
C ALA A 6 -9.16 6.41 -26.06
N GLU A 7 -9.84 7.06 -25.12
CA GLU A 7 -9.23 7.98 -24.17
C GLU A 7 -8.27 7.19 -23.28
N ILE A 8 -6.98 7.49 -23.39
CA ILE A 8 -5.94 6.94 -22.52
C ILE A 8 -6.17 7.48 -21.10
N PRO A 9 -6.42 6.64 -20.07
CA PRO A 9 -6.43 7.09 -18.69
C PRO A 9 -5.06 7.68 -18.34
N CYS A 10 -5.04 8.87 -17.75
CA CYS A 10 -3.82 9.66 -17.64
C CYS A 10 -3.03 9.32 -16.37
N SER A 11 -1.97 8.52 -16.50
CA SER A 11 -0.93 8.18 -15.49
C SER A 11 -0.67 9.24 -14.42
N GLY A 12 -0.61 10.52 -14.79
CA GLY A 12 -0.25 11.59 -13.86
C GLY A 12 -1.36 11.98 -12.87
N GLN A 13 -2.61 11.58 -13.09
CA GLN A 13 -3.65 11.65 -12.06
C GLN A 13 -3.30 10.76 -10.87
N GLN A 14 -2.86 9.53 -11.16
CA GLN A 14 -2.45 8.57 -10.13
C GLN A 14 -1.29 9.12 -9.31
N LEU A 15 -0.29 9.63 -10.02
CA LEU A 15 0.89 10.23 -9.40
C LEU A 15 0.55 11.50 -8.59
N TYR A 16 -0.39 12.31 -9.08
CA TYR A 16 -0.92 13.44 -8.33
C TYR A 16 -1.60 12.99 -7.03
N SER A 17 -2.46 11.97 -7.07
CA SER A 17 -3.12 11.45 -5.87
C SER A 17 -2.13 10.82 -4.87
N SER A 18 -1.12 10.08 -5.34
CA SER A 18 -0.04 9.57 -4.48
C SER A 18 0.71 10.71 -3.79
N LEU A 19 0.93 11.82 -4.51
CA LEU A 19 1.57 13.01 -3.95
C LEU A 19 0.68 13.71 -2.92
N GLN A 20 -0.62 13.84 -3.18
CA GLN A 20 -1.58 14.38 -2.21
C GLN A 20 -1.64 13.51 -0.94
N LYS A 21 -1.66 12.18 -1.08
CA LYS A 21 -1.61 11.24 0.05
C LYS A 21 -0.37 11.47 0.90
N LEU A 22 0.80 11.59 0.26
CA LEU A 22 2.05 11.88 0.95
C LEU A 22 2.01 13.25 1.66
N TRP A 23 1.56 14.28 0.96
CA TRP A 23 1.50 15.64 1.51
C TRP A 23 0.63 15.70 2.76
N ASN A 24 -0.61 15.22 2.64
CA ASN A 24 -1.55 15.17 3.75
C ASN A 24 -0.96 14.38 4.92
N ALA A 25 -0.28 13.28 4.65
CA ALA A 25 0.36 12.50 5.68
C ALA A 25 1.52 13.22 6.40
N GLN A 26 2.30 14.04 5.70
CA GLN A 26 3.40 14.80 6.29
C GLN A 26 2.93 16.02 7.08
N THR A 27 1.81 16.63 6.68
CA THR A 27 1.27 17.83 7.34
C THR A 27 0.30 17.52 8.49
N SER A 28 -0.15 16.28 8.62
CA SER A 28 -1.13 15.91 9.65
C SER A 28 -0.48 15.74 11.02
N SER A 29 -0.94 16.52 11.99
CA SER A 29 -0.57 16.33 13.39
C SER A 29 -1.27 15.10 13.98
N SER A 30 -0.50 14.20 14.59
CA SER A 30 -1.02 13.02 15.29
C SER A 30 -1.83 13.44 16.51
N SER A 31 -3.15 13.53 16.37
CA SER A 31 -4.07 13.68 17.49
C SER A 31 -4.72 12.33 17.75
N ALA A 32 -4.28 11.65 18.81
CA ALA A 32 -4.97 10.49 19.36
C ALA A 32 -6.22 10.97 20.11
N ALA A 33 -7.22 11.46 19.38
CA ALA A 33 -8.51 11.77 19.98
C ALA A 33 -9.28 10.46 20.21
N PHE A 34 -9.73 10.25 21.45
CA PHE A 34 -10.64 9.16 21.83
C PHE A 34 -11.81 9.08 20.84
N GLN A 35 -11.89 7.96 20.09
CA GLN A 35 -12.95 7.74 19.13
C GLN A 35 -14.07 6.90 19.74
N PRO A 36 -15.34 7.34 19.68
CA PRO A 36 -16.46 6.49 20.05
C PRO A 36 -16.49 5.25 19.14
N LYS A 37 -16.67 4.08 19.75
CA LYS A 37 -16.73 2.80 19.02
C LYS A 37 -17.85 2.85 17.99
N LEU A 38 -17.50 2.70 16.70
CA LEU A 38 -18.47 2.67 15.62
C LEU A 38 -19.45 1.51 15.81
N PRO A 39 -20.75 1.71 15.53
CA PRO A 39 -21.70 0.62 15.58
C PRO A 39 -21.42 -0.40 14.46
N GLN A 40 -21.75 -1.66 14.72
CA GLN A 40 -21.61 -2.71 13.73
C GLN A 40 -22.70 -2.60 12.65
N THR A 41 -22.34 -2.75 11.38
CA THR A 41 -23.31 -2.76 10.28
C THR A 41 -24.25 -3.96 10.39
N SER A 42 -25.56 -3.74 10.35
CA SER A 42 -26.55 -4.81 10.50
C SER A 42 -26.68 -5.67 9.22
N PRO A 43 -27.06 -6.96 9.32
CA PRO A 43 -27.26 -7.82 8.14
C PRO A 43 -28.27 -7.25 7.12
N SER A 44 -29.31 -6.57 7.61
CA SER A 44 -30.30 -5.89 6.74
C SER A 44 -29.70 -4.74 5.93
N ARG A 45 -28.70 -4.04 6.47
CA ARG A 45 -28.00 -2.95 5.78
C ARG A 45 -26.99 -3.48 4.78
N LEU A 46 -26.33 -4.60 5.09
CA LEU A 46 -25.46 -5.31 4.16
C LEU A 46 -26.22 -5.89 2.96
N ALA A 47 -27.44 -6.38 3.17
CA ALA A 47 -28.29 -6.90 2.11
C ALA A 47 -29.00 -5.80 1.29
N SER A 48 -29.03 -4.55 1.78
CA SER A 48 -29.71 -3.45 1.12
C SER A 48 -28.80 -2.86 0.04
N THR A 49 -29.05 -3.22 -1.21
CA THR A 49 -28.36 -2.67 -2.39
C THR A 49 -29.01 -1.39 -2.92
N SER A 50 -30.10 -0.91 -2.29
CA SER A 50 -31.07 0.01 -2.90
C SER A 50 -31.51 1.19 -2.03
N ASN A 51 -31.03 1.33 -0.79
CA ASN A 51 -31.27 2.57 -0.06
C ASN A 51 -30.28 3.61 -0.58
N GLU A 52 -30.75 4.54 -1.43
CA GLU A 52 -30.00 5.72 -1.95
C GLU A 52 -29.36 6.61 -0.87
N LYS A 53 -29.53 6.26 0.41
CA LYS A 53 -29.07 7.02 1.56
C LYS A 53 -27.63 6.72 1.98
N THR A 54 -27.09 5.54 1.66
CA THR A 54 -25.76 5.13 2.13
C THR A 54 -25.00 4.26 1.13
N ILE A 55 -23.68 4.26 1.23
CA ILE A 55 -22.76 3.51 0.37
C ILE A 55 -21.86 2.64 1.25
N LEU A 56 -21.67 1.38 0.86
CA LEU A 56 -20.72 0.48 1.50
C LEU A 56 -19.35 0.63 0.82
N TYR A 57 -18.37 1.13 1.55
CA TYR A 57 -17.01 1.38 1.09
C TYR A 57 -15.99 0.49 1.81
N LEU A 58 -15.30 -0.36 1.06
CA LEU A 58 -14.23 -1.22 1.54
C LEU A 58 -12.89 -0.47 1.59
N ALA A 59 -12.35 -0.34 2.79
CA ALA A 59 -11.00 0.12 3.09
C ALA A 59 -10.03 -1.05 3.34
N TYR A 60 -8.81 -0.92 2.80
CA TYR A 60 -7.74 -1.92 2.95
C TYR A 60 -6.33 -1.32 3.15
N GLY A 61 -6.19 0.01 3.01
CA GLY A 61 -4.92 0.73 3.12
C GLY A 61 -4.95 1.72 4.28
N SER A 62 -4.42 2.93 4.08
CA SER A 62 -4.44 4.00 5.09
C SER A 62 -5.82 4.32 5.66
N ASN A 63 -6.89 4.02 4.92
CA ASN A 63 -8.28 4.27 5.31
C ASN A 63 -8.80 3.32 6.38
N LEU A 64 -8.04 2.30 6.73
CA LEU A 64 -8.34 1.46 7.89
C LEU A 64 -8.24 2.26 9.20
N SER A 65 -7.36 3.25 9.28
CA SER A 65 -7.21 4.06 10.50
C SER A 65 -8.14 5.26 10.48
N ALA A 66 -8.78 5.50 11.63
CA ALA A 66 -9.56 6.69 11.91
C ALA A 66 -8.74 7.98 11.75
N GLN A 67 -7.41 7.94 11.94
CA GLN A 67 -6.55 9.11 11.68
C GLN A 67 -6.69 9.58 10.23
N THR A 68 -6.68 8.65 9.28
CA THR A 68 -6.85 9.00 7.86
C THR A 68 -8.31 9.27 7.53
N PHE A 69 -9.20 8.38 7.97
CA PHE A 69 -10.58 8.35 7.52
C PHE A 69 -11.40 9.49 8.15
N LEU A 70 -11.37 9.61 9.48
CA LEU A 70 -12.04 10.70 10.19
C LEU A 70 -11.17 11.95 10.29
N GLY A 71 -9.88 11.82 10.63
CA GLY A 71 -9.01 12.95 10.90
C GLY A 71 -8.73 13.77 9.64
N ASN A 72 -7.97 13.19 8.71
CA ASN A 72 -7.49 13.92 7.53
C ASN A 72 -8.58 14.25 6.52
N ARG A 73 -9.66 13.47 6.48
CA ARG A 73 -10.73 13.63 5.48
C ARG A 73 -12.07 14.10 6.04
N GLY A 74 -12.24 14.08 7.36
CA GLY A 74 -13.50 14.46 7.99
C GLY A 74 -14.65 13.48 7.75
N ILE A 75 -14.39 12.26 7.26
CA ILE A 75 -15.44 11.27 6.94
C ILE A 75 -15.94 10.65 8.22
N LYS A 76 -17.27 10.63 8.41
CA LYS A 76 -17.93 10.11 9.62
C LYS A 76 -18.74 8.87 9.26
N PRO A 77 -18.13 7.67 9.31
CA PRO A 77 -18.85 6.45 8.99
C PRO A 77 -20.04 6.24 9.93
N LEU A 78 -21.15 5.78 9.36
CA LEU A 78 -22.39 5.47 10.06
C LEU A 78 -22.31 4.13 10.80
N SER A 79 -21.60 3.18 10.22
CA SER A 79 -21.33 1.85 10.79
C SER A 79 -20.10 1.23 10.12
N ALA A 80 -19.55 0.17 10.71
CA ALA A 80 -18.45 -0.58 10.12
C ALA A 80 -18.60 -2.09 10.34
N VAL A 81 -18.03 -2.89 9.44
CA VAL A 81 -17.90 -4.34 9.59
C VAL A 81 -16.58 -4.83 9.00
N ASN A 82 -15.91 -5.75 9.69
CA ASN A 82 -14.73 -6.42 9.15
C ASN A 82 -15.16 -7.36 8.03
N ALA A 83 -14.43 -7.35 6.92
CA ALA A 83 -14.80 -8.08 5.72
C ALA A 83 -13.63 -8.86 5.15
N HIS A 84 -13.99 -10.01 4.57
CA HIS A 84 -13.11 -10.86 3.79
C HIS A 84 -13.51 -10.81 2.32
N ILE A 85 -12.52 -10.66 1.45
CA ILE A 85 -12.68 -10.48 0.01
C ILE A 85 -11.79 -11.51 -0.68
N PRO A 86 -12.32 -12.72 -0.95
CA PRO A 86 -11.54 -13.80 -1.55
C PRO A 86 -11.02 -13.45 -2.93
N SER A 87 -11.64 -12.55 -3.69
CA SER A 87 -11.21 -12.27 -5.07
C SER A 87 -9.98 -11.37 -5.18
N LEU A 88 -9.53 -10.74 -4.09
CA LEU A 88 -8.45 -9.75 -4.09
C LEU A 88 -7.28 -10.16 -3.19
N SER A 89 -6.10 -9.63 -3.48
CA SER A 89 -4.91 -9.67 -2.62
C SER A 89 -4.40 -8.25 -2.37
N LEU A 90 -3.93 -7.99 -1.15
CA LEU A 90 -3.22 -6.76 -0.80
C LEU A 90 -1.85 -6.72 -1.49
N THR A 91 -1.46 -5.54 -1.96
CA THR A 91 -0.17 -5.29 -2.62
C THR A 91 0.37 -3.92 -2.19
N PHE A 92 1.67 -3.70 -2.38
CA PHE A 92 2.34 -2.43 -2.13
C PHE A 92 3.08 -1.97 -3.38
N ASP A 93 2.34 -1.79 -4.47
CA ASP A 93 2.90 -1.62 -5.81
C ASP A 93 2.51 -0.30 -6.49
N LEU A 94 1.85 0.61 -5.76
CA LEU A 94 1.58 1.96 -6.20
C LEU A 94 2.80 2.84 -5.87
N PRO A 95 3.51 3.39 -6.86
CA PRO A 95 4.72 4.16 -6.58
C PRO A 95 4.42 5.46 -5.84
N GLY A 96 5.26 5.77 -4.86
CA GLY A 96 5.32 7.05 -4.20
C GLY A 96 6.61 7.80 -4.55
N ILE A 97 7.32 8.27 -3.54
CA ILE A 97 8.56 9.05 -3.69
C ILE A 97 9.74 8.29 -3.08
N PRO A 98 10.82 8.05 -3.84
CA PRO A 98 12.03 7.44 -3.32
C PRO A 98 12.55 8.13 -2.06
N TYR A 99 13.13 7.35 -1.15
CA TYR A 99 13.68 7.81 0.12
C TYR A 99 12.70 8.37 1.15
N ILE A 100 11.40 8.49 0.84
CA ILE A 100 10.40 8.92 1.83
C ILE A 100 9.35 7.82 2.00
N GLU A 101 8.51 7.65 0.98
CA GLU A 101 7.40 6.70 0.95
C GLU A 101 7.41 6.04 -0.41
N PRO A 102 8.21 4.98 -0.58
CA PRO A 102 8.52 4.46 -1.90
C PRO A 102 7.30 3.86 -2.60
N CYS A 103 6.39 3.28 -1.83
CA CYS A 103 5.14 2.73 -2.34
C CYS A 103 3.99 2.80 -1.33
N PHE A 104 2.77 2.68 -1.86
CA PHE A 104 1.51 2.65 -1.14
C PHE A 104 0.73 1.37 -1.43
N ALA A 105 -0.27 1.10 -0.59
CA ALA A 105 -1.14 -0.07 -0.75
C ALA A 105 -2.04 0.04 -1.99
N ASN A 106 -2.27 -1.10 -2.61
CA ASN A 106 -3.20 -1.30 -3.71
C ASN A 106 -3.73 -2.74 -3.64
N THR A 107 -4.69 -3.10 -4.47
CA THR A 107 -5.18 -4.48 -4.59
C THR A 107 -4.86 -5.04 -5.97
N ARG A 108 -4.75 -6.37 -6.05
CA ARG A 108 -4.74 -7.13 -7.31
C ARG A 108 -5.80 -8.22 -7.23
N TYR A 109 -6.37 -8.62 -8.37
CA TYR A 109 -7.14 -9.86 -8.40
C TYR A 109 -6.24 -11.02 -8.00
N ARG A 110 -6.75 -11.85 -7.09
CA ARG A 110 -6.00 -13.01 -6.58
C ARG A 110 -5.87 -14.04 -7.68
N ASP A 111 -4.65 -14.50 -7.90
CA ASP A 111 -4.39 -15.69 -8.70
C ASP A 111 -4.73 -16.93 -7.87
N THR A 112 -5.61 -17.79 -8.39
CA THR A 112 -5.99 -19.04 -7.73
C THR A 112 -4.94 -20.14 -7.92
N ASN A 113 -3.97 -19.94 -8.82
CA ASN A 113 -2.81 -20.82 -9.02
C ASN A 113 -1.52 -20.01 -8.80
N PRO A 114 -1.23 -19.57 -7.56
CA PRO A 114 -0.02 -18.80 -7.30
C PRO A 114 1.20 -19.64 -7.69
N SER A 115 2.15 -19.03 -8.38
CA SER A 115 3.50 -19.59 -8.47
C SER A 115 4.03 -19.79 -7.05
N PRO A 116 4.79 -20.86 -6.78
CA PRO A 116 5.40 -21.06 -5.46
C PRO A 116 6.14 -19.79 -5.06
N PRO A 117 6.12 -19.41 -3.77
CA PRO A 117 6.82 -18.21 -3.32
C PRO A 117 8.24 -18.32 -3.86
N THR A 118 8.62 -17.33 -4.67
CA THR A 118 10.04 -17.08 -4.92
C THR A 118 10.68 -16.99 -3.55
N ASN A 119 11.92 -17.47 -3.42
CA ASN A 119 12.68 -17.43 -2.17
C ASN A 119 13.08 -15.97 -1.83
N ASP A 120 12.14 -15.04 -2.04
CA ASP A 120 12.23 -13.64 -1.75
C ASP A 120 12.05 -13.52 -0.26
N ASP A 121 13.18 -13.20 0.35
CA ASP A 121 13.38 -12.67 1.69
C ASP A 121 12.27 -11.68 2.14
N TYR A 122 11.54 -11.03 1.23
CA TYR A 122 10.50 -10.06 1.58
C TYR A 122 9.09 -10.65 1.82
N HIS A 123 8.59 -10.49 3.06
CA HIS A 123 7.43 -11.21 3.60
C HIS A 123 6.04 -10.77 3.10
N LYS A 124 5.93 -9.71 2.29
CA LYS A 124 4.63 -9.09 1.97
C LYS A 124 3.69 -9.91 1.08
N ASP A 125 4.18 -10.93 0.40
CA ASP A 125 3.37 -11.82 -0.45
C ASP A 125 3.01 -13.16 0.25
N ARG A 126 3.31 -13.30 1.54
CA ARG A 126 3.01 -14.53 2.33
C ARG A 126 1.52 -14.71 2.64
N TRP A 127 0.71 -13.65 2.56
CA TRP A 127 -0.73 -13.76 2.80
C TRP A 127 -1.49 -14.22 1.56
N HIS A 128 -2.01 -15.45 1.61
CA HIS A 128 -2.67 -16.11 0.49
C HIS A 128 -4.19 -16.30 0.67
N LYS A 129 -4.76 -15.86 1.81
CA LYS A 129 -6.16 -16.15 2.16
C LYS A 129 -7.17 -15.17 1.56
N GLY A 130 -6.77 -14.27 0.66
CA GLY A 130 -7.62 -13.20 0.14
C GLY A 130 -7.65 -11.96 1.04
N LEU A 131 -8.05 -10.82 0.51
CA LEU A 131 -7.96 -9.53 1.20
C LEU A 131 -8.84 -9.49 2.44
N VAL A 132 -8.32 -8.89 3.51
CA VAL A 132 -9.07 -8.55 4.72
C VAL A 132 -9.10 -7.03 4.83
N GLY A 133 -10.24 -6.47 5.18
CA GLY A 133 -10.40 -5.03 5.32
C GLY A 133 -11.62 -4.67 6.16
N VAL A 134 -11.98 -3.40 6.14
CA VAL A 134 -13.14 -2.86 6.85
C VAL A 134 -14.08 -2.25 5.83
N VAL A 135 -15.34 -2.66 5.87
CA VAL A 135 -16.40 -2.00 5.11
C VAL A 135 -17.04 -0.96 6.00
N TYR A 136 -16.90 0.30 5.62
CA TYR A 136 -17.61 1.42 6.21
C TYR A 136 -18.91 1.66 5.48
N GLU A 137 -19.95 1.97 6.24
CA GLU A 137 -21.15 2.57 5.70
C GLU A 137 -21.02 4.10 5.77
N VAL A 138 -21.09 4.77 4.63
CA VAL A 138 -20.89 6.23 4.51
C VAL A 138 -22.06 6.89 3.79
N THR A 139 -22.18 8.21 3.93
CA THR A 139 -23.12 9.01 3.14
C THR A 139 -22.61 9.18 1.70
N PRO A 140 -23.47 9.52 0.73
CA PRO A 140 -23.03 9.87 -0.62
C PRO A 140 -22.04 11.04 -0.66
N GLU A 141 -22.19 12.01 0.24
CA GLU A 141 -21.29 13.16 0.40
C GLU A 141 -19.90 12.75 0.86
N ASP A 142 -19.83 11.91 1.88
CA ASP A 142 -18.57 11.35 2.38
C ASP A 142 -17.92 10.47 1.31
N TYR A 143 -18.72 9.69 0.58
CA TYR A 143 -18.22 8.88 -0.52
C TYR A 143 -17.63 9.72 -1.66
N ARG A 144 -18.27 10.82 -2.06
CA ARG A 144 -17.68 11.77 -3.02
C ARG A 144 -16.34 12.32 -2.52
N THR A 145 -16.24 12.61 -1.22
CA THR A 145 -14.97 13.05 -0.61
C THR A 145 -13.90 11.95 -0.66
N ILE A 146 -14.26 10.69 -0.45
CA ILE A 146 -13.35 9.53 -0.62
C ILE A 146 -12.85 9.49 -2.06
N ILE A 147 -13.75 9.52 -3.04
CA ILE A 147 -13.41 9.50 -4.46
C ILE A 147 -12.46 10.66 -4.81
N ALA A 148 -12.79 11.88 -4.40
CA ALA A 148 -11.99 13.06 -4.70
C ALA A 148 -10.58 13.01 -4.08
N THR A 149 -10.44 12.46 -2.87
CA THR A 149 -9.17 12.46 -2.13
C THR A 149 -8.29 11.24 -2.39
N GLU A 150 -8.86 10.13 -2.87
CA GLU A 150 -8.13 8.93 -3.27
C GLU A 150 -7.76 8.93 -4.76
N GLY A 151 -8.31 9.86 -5.53
CA GLY A 151 -8.24 9.86 -7.00
C GLY A 151 -9.14 8.79 -7.62
N GLY A 152 -10.30 8.50 -7.02
CA GLY A 152 -11.31 7.64 -7.62
C GLY A 152 -11.79 8.19 -8.97
N GLY A 153 -11.83 7.34 -9.99
CA GLY A 153 -12.16 7.72 -11.37
C GLY A 153 -10.99 8.26 -12.19
N ALA A 154 -9.76 8.30 -11.64
CA ALA A 154 -8.56 8.71 -12.36
C ALA A 154 -7.31 7.88 -11.97
N SER A 155 -7.10 7.71 -10.67
CA SER A 155 -6.01 6.96 -10.00
C SER A 155 -6.39 5.54 -9.62
N TYR A 156 -7.63 5.40 -9.17
CA TYR A 156 -8.25 4.12 -8.87
C TYR A 156 -9.57 4.05 -9.62
N GLN A 157 -9.86 2.88 -10.17
CA GLN A 157 -11.19 2.51 -10.64
C GLN A 157 -12.04 2.21 -9.41
N ASP A 158 -13.23 2.81 -9.36
CA ASP A 158 -14.26 2.37 -8.43
C ASP A 158 -14.84 1.06 -8.96
N VAL A 159 -14.69 -0.01 -8.17
CA VAL A 159 -15.18 -1.34 -8.50
C VAL A 159 -16.00 -1.89 -7.36
N VAL A 160 -17.05 -2.64 -7.70
CA VAL A 160 -17.87 -3.34 -6.72
C VAL A 160 -17.32 -4.75 -6.54
N VAL A 161 -17.06 -5.13 -5.29
CA VAL A 161 -16.50 -6.44 -4.94
C VAL A 161 -17.40 -7.21 -3.98
N LEU A 162 -17.34 -8.53 -4.10
CA LEU A 162 -18.05 -9.47 -3.23
C LEU A 162 -17.30 -9.62 -1.90
N CYS A 163 -17.99 -9.32 -0.81
CA CYS A 163 -17.47 -9.30 0.55
C CYS A 163 -18.21 -10.31 1.43
N TYR A 164 -17.51 -10.86 2.42
CA TYR A 164 -18.05 -11.75 3.44
C TYR A 164 -17.74 -11.17 4.82
N THR A 165 -18.73 -11.15 5.72
CA THR A 165 -18.53 -10.59 7.06
C THR A 165 -17.60 -11.46 7.89
N LEU A 166 -16.65 -10.83 8.57
CA LEU A 166 -15.79 -11.47 9.57
C LEU A 166 -16.35 -11.21 10.98
N PRO A 167 -16.66 -12.26 11.77
CA PRO A 167 -17.13 -12.09 13.14
C PRO A 167 -16.12 -11.36 14.02
N ALA A 168 -16.62 -10.57 14.97
CA ALA A 168 -15.77 -9.93 15.97
C ALA A 168 -15.02 -10.98 16.82
N GLY A 169 -13.73 -10.75 17.07
CA GLY A 169 -12.90 -11.66 17.85
C GLY A 169 -12.44 -12.92 17.10
N LEU A 170 -12.66 -13.00 15.78
CA LEU A 170 -12.12 -14.08 14.95
C LEU A 170 -10.59 -14.10 15.02
N LYS A 171 -10.00 -15.27 15.24
CA LYS A 171 -8.53 -15.42 15.31
C LYS A 171 -7.89 -15.73 13.97
N THR A 172 -8.57 -16.55 13.17
CA THR A 172 -8.02 -17.11 11.92
C THR A 172 -9.01 -16.88 10.79
N VAL A 173 -8.53 -16.37 9.67
CA VAL A 173 -9.33 -16.25 8.45
C VAL A 173 -9.35 -17.58 7.71
N ASP A 174 -10.55 -18.01 7.31
CA ASP A 174 -10.75 -19.14 6.38
C ASP A 174 -10.54 -18.63 4.95
N PRO A 175 -9.67 -19.24 4.12
CA PRO A 175 -9.53 -18.88 2.71
C PRO A 175 -10.85 -18.99 1.93
N GLU A 176 -11.76 -19.86 2.37
CA GLU A 176 -13.09 -20.04 1.78
C GLU A 176 -14.16 -19.55 2.76
N PRO A 177 -14.68 -18.33 2.60
CA PRO A 177 -15.61 -17.77 3.56
C PRO A 177 -16.95 -18.50 3.53
N LYS A 178 -17.52 -18.66 4.72
CA LYS A 178 -18.86 -19.20 4.92
C LYS A 178 -19.80 -18.06 5.29
N GLY A 179 -20.99 -18.04 4.67
CA GLY A 179 -22.03 -17.07 4.99
C GLY A 179 -22.56 -16.33 3.76
N SER A 180 -23.53 -15.46 3.99
CA SER A 180 -24.14 -14.66 2.93
C SER A 180 -23.20 -13.55 2.49
N PRO A 181 -22.85 -13.46 1.19
CA PRO A 181 -22.04 -12.38 0.70
C PRO A 181 -22.84 -11.08 0.59
N PHE A 182 -22.13 -9.95 0.53
CA PHE A 182 -22.67 -8.63 0.22
C PHE A 182 -21.72 -7.88 -0.72
N MET A 183 -22.19 -6.77 -1.30
CA MET A 183 -21.40 -5.97 -2.24
C MET A 183 -20.88 -4.69 -1.59
N ALA A 184 -19.65 -4.31 -1.86
CA ALA A 184 -19.08 -3.02 -1.44
C ALA A 184 -18.25 -2.39 -2.56
N HIS A 185 -18.28 -1.07 -2.63
CA HIS A 185 -17.38 -0.28 -3.47
C HIS A 185 -15.97 -0.32 -2.90
N THR A 186 -14.98 -0.41 -3.76
CA THR A 186 -13.58 -0.25 -3.39
C THR A 186 -12.80 0.41 -4.51
N LEU A 187 -11.66 0.96 -4.15
CA LEU A 187 -10.78 1.62 -5.09
C LEU A 187 -9.69 0.65 -5.51
N PHE A 188 -9.56 0.43 -6.81
CA PHE A 188 -8.63 -0.54 -7.40
C PHE A 188 -7.82 0.09 -8.54
N SER A 189 -6.50 -0.05 -8.54
CA SER A 189 -5.66 0.45 -9.65
C SER A 189 -5.07 -0.72 -10.44
N PRO A 190 -5.72 -1.20 -11.52
CA PRO A 190 -5.25 -2.36 -12.27
C PRO A 190 -3.92 -2.10 -12.97
N ARG A 191 -3.14 -3.18 -13.16
CA ARG A 191 -1.86 -3.21 -13.87
C ARG A 191 -2.02 -3.26 -15.39
N SER A 192 -3.04 -2.61 -15.95
CA SER A 192 -3.22 -2.63 -17.41
C SER A 192 -2.21 -1.70 -18.09
N SER A 193 -1.56 -2.20 -19.16
CA SER A 193 -0.72 -1.40 -20.07
C SER A 193 -1.44 -0.17 -20.59
N ASP A 194 -2.76 -0.25 -20.70
CA ASP A 194 -3.61 0.75 -21.35
C ASP A 194 -3.88 1.96 -20.44
N ASN A 195 -3.68 1.81 -19.13
CA ASN A 195 -3.96 2.87 -18.15
C ASN A 195 -2.79 3.85 -17.97
N GLY A 196 -1.67 3.63 -18.67
CA GLY A 196 -0.49 4.50 -18.61
C GLY A 196 0.21 4.58 -17.25
N ARG A 197 -0.23 3.81 -16.24
CA ARG A 197 0.29 3.82 -14.86
C ARG A 197 1.81 3.72 -14.85
N LEU A 198 2.49 4.58 -14.09
CA LEU A 198 3.91 4.38 -13.80
C LEU A 198 4.07 3.06 -13.04
N GLN A 199 4.69 2.08 -13.68
CA GLN A 199 4.93 0.77 -13.10
C GLN A 199 6.41 0.59 -12.83
N ARG A 200 6.75 0.19 -11.60
CA ARG A 200 8.12 -0.22 -11.26
C ARG A 200 8.42 -1.57 -11.93
N PRO A 201 9.68 -1.83 -12.36
CA PRO A 201 10.03 -3.06 -13.06
C PRO A 201 9.69 -4.33 -12.30
N ASP A 202 10.00 -4.35 -11.00
CA ASP A 202 9.57 -5.38 -10.08
C ASP A 202 8.53 -4.79 -9.11
N PRO A 203 7.25 -5.16 -9.27
CA PRO A 203 6.16 -4.74 -8.38
C PRO A 203 6.32 -5.12 -6.92
N SER A 204 7.09 -6.18 -6.69
CA SER A 204 7.29 -6.78 -5.38
C SER A 204 8.48 -6.19 -4.65
N TYR A 205 9.26 -5.35 -5.31
CA TYR A 205 10.55 -4.89 -4.78
C TYR A 205 10.43 -3.89 -3.63
N ALA A 206 9.58 -2.88 -3.81
CA ALA A 206 9.56 -1.73 -2.92
C ALA A 206 8.92 -2.05 -1.56
N GLN A 207 9.47 -1.46 -0.51
CA GLN A 207 8.94 -1.49 0.84
C GLN A 207 8.12 -0.24 1.12
N ALA A 208 6.95 -0.40 1.73
CA ALA A 208 6.15 0.72 2.20
C ALA A 208 6.81 1.36 3.44
N SER A 209 6.65 2.68 3.64
CA SER A 209 7.28 3.37 4.78
C SER A 209 6.77 2.86 6.13
N ALA A 210 7.61 2.92 7.16
CA ALA A 210 7.20 2.58 8.52
C ALA A 210 5.98 3.39 8.98
N ARG A 211 5.94 4.67 8.63
CA ARG A 211 4.81 5.57 8.91
C ARG A 211 3.52 5.11 8.22
N TYR A 212 3.59 4.70 6.95
CA TYR A 212 2.42 4.23 6.21
C TYR A 212 1.93 2.87 6.72
N MET A 213 2.86 1.94 7.01
CA MET A 213 2.53 0.66 7.61
C MET A 213 1.85 0.83 8.97
N LYS A 214 2.29 1.80 9.77
CA LYS A 214 1.66 2.15 11.05
C LYS A 214 0.18 2.51 10.88
N LEU A 215 -0.21 3.26 9.84
CA LEU A 215 -1.63 3.57 9.58
C LEU A 215 -2.47 2.31 9.33
N ILE A 216 -1.89 1.32 8.65
CA ILE A 216 -2.58 0.06 8.36
C ILE A 216 -2.71 -0.78 9.63
N THR A 217 -1.63 -0.89 10.42
CA THR A 217 -1.65 -1.67 11.67
C THR A 217 -2.51 -1.01 12.74
N ASP A 218 -2.42 0.31 12.93
CA ASP A 218 -3.28 1.05 13.86
C ASP A 218 -4.77 0.85 13.50
N GLY A 219 -5.12 1.02 12.22
CA GLY A 219 -6.48 0.77 11.75
C GLY A 219 -6.94 -0.69 11.94
N GLY A 220 -6.01 -1.64 11.76
CA GLY A 220 -6.27 -3.05 12.05
C GLY A 220 -6.56 -3.32 13.52
N GLU A 221 -5.81 -2.68 14.42
CA GLU A 221 -6.03 -2.74 15.87
C GLU A 221 -7.36 -2.06 16.28
N GLU A 222 -7.61 -0.85 15.79
CA GLU A 222 -8.84 -0.07 16.01
C GLU A 222 -10.10 -0.89 15.68
N HIS A 223 -10.04 -1.66 14.59
CA HIS A 223 -11.13 -2.50 14.11
C HIS A 223 -11.06 -3.95 14.60
N SER A 224 -10.06 -4.31 15.41
CA SER A 224 -9.85 -5.69 15.90
C SER A 224 -9.89 -6.71 14.76
N LEU A 225 -9.12 -6.47 13.70
CA LEU A 225 -8.97 -7.41 12.59
C LEU A 225 -8.44 -8.78 13.08
N PRO A 226 -8.66 -9.87 12.32
CA PRO A 226 -8.25 -11.21 12.74
C PRO A 226 -6.76 -11.31 13.11
N ALA A 227 -6.47 -12.08 14.17
CA ALA A 227 -5.13 -12.15 14.76
C ALA A 227 -4.07 -12.66 13.78
N ASP A 228 -4.40 -13.65 12.94
CA ASP A 228 -3.48 -14.16 11.91
C ASP A 228 -3.21 -13.14 10.79
N TYR A 229 -4.20 -12.31 10.46
CA TYR A 229 -4.02 -11.22 9.51
C TYR A 229 -3.15 -10.10 10.09
N MET A 230 -3.38 -9.74 11.36
CA MET A 230 -2.54 -8.77 12.06
C MET A 230 -1.08 -9.26 12.16
N ALA A 231 -0.87 -10.54 12.50
CA ALA A 231 0.47 -11.14 12.51
C ALA A 231 1.16 -11.03 11.16
N PHE A 232 0.43 -11.25 10.06
CA PHE A 232 0.93 -10.98 8.71
C PHE A 232 1.33 -9.51 8.52
N LEU A 233 0.45 -8.56 8.85
CA LEU A 233 0.71 -7.13 8.66
C LEU A 233 1.96 -6.65 9.43
N TYR A 234 2.15 -7.07 10.69
CA TYR A 234 3.35 -6.73 11.46
C TYR A 234 4.63 -7.36 10.91
N ASN A 235 4.53 -8.50 10.23
CA ASN A 235 5.67 -9.18 9.64
C ASN A 235 6.12 -8.55 8.30
N ILE A 236 5.33 -7.62 7.74
CA ILE A 236 5.72 -6.84 6.56
C ILE A 236 6.81 -5.85 6.96
N ARG A 237 8.04 -6.13 6.51
CA ARG A 237 9.18 -5.22 6.71
C ARG A 237 8.93 -3.88 6.04
N SER A 238 9.15 -2.81 6.79
CA SER A 238 8.92 -1.44 6.33
C SER A 238 10.21 -0.77 5.89
N TYR A 239 10.08 0.19 4.97
CA TYR A 239 11.18 1.00 4.48
C TYR A 239 11.70 1.91 5.59
N THR A 240 13.00 1.84 5.83
CA THR A 240 13.74 2.73 6.73
C THR A 240 15.10 3.08 6.11
N ILE A 241 15.57 4.30 6.38
CA ILE A 241 16.91 4.73 6.00
C ILE A 241 17.88 4.30 7.10
N THR A 242 18.79 3.39 6.78
CA THR A 242 19.77 2.83 7.73
C THR A 242 21.17 3.39 7.54
N THR A 243 21.49 3.97 6.38
CA THR A 243 22.83 4.45 6.07
C THR A 243 22.93 5.97 5.95
N TYR A 244 24.07 6.54 6.32
CA TYR A 244 24.38 7.96 6.08
C TYR A 244 24.32 8.31 4.60
N ARG A 245 24.67 7.37 3.73
CA ARG A 245 24.65 7.54 2.27
C ARG A 245 23.22 7.75 1.76
N GLN A 246 22.28 6.91 2.20
CA GLN A 246 20.85 7.07 1.88
C GLN A 246 20.30 8.37 2.46
N LYS A 247 20.70 8.78 3.67
CA LYS A 247 20.27 10.05 4.26
C LYS A 247 20.75 11.27 3.47
N ALA A 248 22.01 11.26 3.00
CA ALA A 248 22.52 12.30 2.10
C ALA A 248 21.77 12.29 0.75
N GLY A 249 21.51 11.09 0.22
CA GLY A 249 20.71 10.91 -1.00
C GLY A 249 19.31 11.47 -0.89
N GLN A 250 18.61 11.17 0.22
CA GLN A 250 17.30 11.72 0.53
C GLN A 250 17.32 13.25 0.54
N ALA A 251 18.26 13.87 1.27
CA ALA A 251 18.35 15.33 1.36
C ALA A 251 18.59 15.97 -0.01
N LEU A 252 19.52 15.44 -0.80
CA LEU A 252 19.79 15.94 -2.15
C LEU A 252 18.62 15.72 -3.10
N PHE A 253 17.97 14.55 -3.02
CA PHE A 253 16.82 14.21 -3.84
C PHE A 253 15.67 15.17 -3.58
N LEU A 254 15.38 15.46 -2.31
CA LEU A 254 14.33 16.40 -1.93
C LEU A 254 14.67 17.84 -2.25
N ALA A 255 15.94 18.25 -2.14
CA ALA A 255 16.34 19.59 -2.57
C ALA A 255 16.06 19.82 -4.06
N VAL A 256 16.25 18.80 -4.89
CA VAL A 256 16.01 18.87 -6.34
C VAL A 256 14.52 18.73 -6.68
N TRP A 257 13.83 17.73 -6.15
CA TRP A 257 12.47 17.38 -6.61
C TRP A 257 11.35 18.07 -5.84
N SER A 258 11.53 18.45 -4.57
CA SER A 258 10.46 19.07 -3.76
C SER A 258 9.88 20.34 -4.39
N PRO A 259 10.65 21.27 -4.99
CA PRO A 259 10.06 22.45 -5.63
C PRO A 259 9.04 22.10 -6.72
N PHE A 260 9.33 21.07 -7.53
CA PHE A 260 8.42 20.61 -8.58
C PHE A 260 7.19 19.91 -8.01
N LEU A 261 7.38 19.09 -6.97
CA LEU A 261 6.29 18.39 -6.30
C LEU A 261 5.33 19.37 -5.59
N LEU A 262 5.87 20.37 -4.91
CA LEU A 262 5.10 21.44 -4.28
C LEU A 262 4.35 22.28 -5.32
N ALA A 263 4.98 22.59 -6.46
CA ALA A 263 4.31 23.28 -7.55
C ALA A 263 3.16 22.45 -8.13
N ILE A 264 3.34 21.14 -8.32
CA ILE A 264 2.26 20.23 -8.74
C ILE A 264 1.12 20.25 -7.72
N LEU A 265 1.41 20.18 -6.42
CA LEU A 265 0.37 20.21 -5.39
C LEU A 265 -0.43 21.51 -5.42
N ALA A 266 0.27 22.65 -5.38
CA ALA A 266 -0.35 23.98 -5.35
C ALA A 266 -1.18 24.24 -6.62
N LEU A 267 -0.62 24.00 -7.80
CA LEU A 267 -1.32 24.20 -9.07
C LEU A 267 -2.47 23.19 -9.23
N GLY A 268 -2.26 21.95 -8.82
CA GLY A 268 -3.27 20.90 -8.85
C GLY A 268 -4.52 21.27 -8.05
N GLN A 269 -4.36 21.84 -6.85
CA GLN A 269 -5.48 22.33 -6.04
C GLN A 269 -6.25 23.47 -6.71
N MET A 270 -5.59 24.28 -7.55
CA MET A 270 -6.23 25.37 -8.27
C MET A 270 -6.98 24.90 -9.52
N VAL A 271 -6.57 23.78 -10.13
CA VAL A 271 -7.14 23.29 -11.39
C VAL A 271 -8.03 22.06 -11.24
N ALA A 272 -8.01 21.40 -10.07
CA ALA A 272 -8.86 20.25 -9.79
C ALA A 272 -10.34 20.64 -9.75
N ASP A 273 -11.19 19.76 -10.25
CA ASP A 273 -12.65 19.90 -10.16
C ASP A 273 -13.19 19.43 -8.79
N GLY A 274 -14.52 19.50 -8.61
CA GLY A 274 -15.19 19.07 -7.39
C GLY A 274 -15.09 17.57 -7.10
N ASP A 275 -14.71 16.76 -8.11
CA ASP A 275 -14.45 15.33 -7.98
C ASP A 275 -12.95 15.05 -7.76
N GLY A 276 -12.13 16.08 -7.55
CA GLY A 276 -10.68 15.97 -7.33
C GLY A 276 -9.87 15.65 -8.58
N LYS A 277 -10.48 15.68 -9.77
CA LYS A 277 -9.80 15.35 -11.03
C LYS A 277 -9.12 16.61 -11.59
N VAL A 278 -7.85 16.47 -11.97
CA VAL A 278 -7.11 17.55 -12.66
C VAL A 278 -7.32 17.52 -14.19
N PRO A 279 -7.07 18.61 -14.94
CA PRO A 279 -7.18 18.60 -16.39
C PRO A 279 -6.19 17.64 -17.05
N VAL A 280 -6.54 17.08 -18.21
CA VAL A 280 -5.70 16.09 -18.93
C VAL A 280 -4.29 16.60 -19.23
N TRP A 281 -4.15 17.89 -19.61
CA TRP A 281 -2.84 18.47 -19.88
C TRP A 281 -1.97 18.50 -18.61
N PHE A 282 -2.57 18.80 -17.46
CA PHE A 282 -1.88 18.86 -16.17
C PHE A 282 -1.45 17.46 -15.74
N ALA A 283 -2.35 16.48 -15.90
CA ALA A 283 -2.02 15.08 -15.66
C ALA A 283 -0.85 14.60 -16.54
N LYS A 284 -0.76 15.00 -17.81
CA LYS A 284 0.40 14.68 -18.65
C LYS A 284 1.69 15.28 -18.09
N VAL A 285 1.68 16.54 -17.68
CA VAL A 285 2.85 17.22 -17.07
C VAL A 285 3.29 16.51 -15.79
N THR A 286 2.36 16.18 -14.90
CA THR A 286 2.65 15.41 -13.67
C THR A 286 3.28 14.07 -13.99
N ALA A 287 2.77 13.35 -15.00
CA ALA A 287 3.36 12.08 -15.43
C ALA A 287 4.82 12.24 -15.87
N TRP A 288 5.12 13.24 -16.71
CA TRP A 288 6.49 13.52 -17.16
C TRP A 288 7.43 13.86 -16.01
N ILE A 289 6.99 14.64 -15.03
CA ILE A 289 7.78 15.00 -13.85
C ILE A 289 8.13 13.75 -13.03
N PHE A 290 7.15 12.87 -12.78
CA PHE A 290 7.39 11.63 -12.05
C PHE A 290 8.26 10.63 -12.83
N ILE A 291 8.09 10.52 -14.15
CA ILE A 291 8.97 9.72 -15.01
C ILE A 291 10.42 10.25 -14.92
N GLY A 292 10.61 11.57 -14.97
CA GLY A 292 11.90 12.21 -14.78
C GLY A 292 12.49 11.94 -13.39
N MET A 293 11.66 12.05 -12.35
CA MET A 293 12.02 11.79 -10.96
C MET A 293 12.53 10.38 -10.76
N TRP A 294 11.72 9.38 -11.11
CA TRP A 294 12.08 7.97 -11.02
C TRP A 294 13.27 7.62 -11.94
N GLY A 295 13.30 8.19 -13.15
CA GLY A 295 14.42 8.02 -14.07
C GLY A 295 15.74 8.60 -13.58
N SER A 296 15.71 9.69 -12.81
CA SER A 296 16.91 10.24 -12.14
C SER A 296 17.33 9.37 -10.96
N TYR A 297 16.36 8.84 -10.21
CA TYR A 297 16.61 7.91 -9.11
C TYR A 297 17.30 6.63 -9.58
N ASP A 298 16.73 5.96 -10.59
CA ASP A 298 17.23 4.68 -11.10
C ASP A 298 18.63 4.79 -11.72
N ARG A 299 18.90 5.90 -12.42
CA ARG A 299 20.18 6.10 -13.14
C ARG A 299 21.28 6.66 -12.25
N VAL A 300 20.94 7.49 -11.27
CA VAL A 300 21.91 8.28 -10.49
C VAL A 300 21.78 7.98 -9.00
N TYR A 301 20.64 8.32 -8.38
CA TYR A 301 20.57 8.34 -6.91
C TYR A 301 20.73 6.96 -6.28
N LYS A 302 20.04 5.94 -6.79
CA LYS A 302 20.15 4.57 -6.27
C LYS A 302 21.61 4.10 -6.27
N LYS A 303 22.33 4.35 -7.37
CA LYS A 303 23.74 3.96 -7.55
C LYS A 303 24.69 4.74 -6.63
N ALA A 304 24.50 6.05 -6.55
CA ALA A 304 25.39 6.96 -5.82
C ALA A 304 25.11 6.97 -4.30
N PHE A 305 23.85 6.90 -3.89
CA PHE A 305 23.41 7.12 -2.52
C PHE A 305 22.83 5.88 -1.83
N GLY A 306 22.46 4.85 -2.59
CA GLY A 306 21.92 3.60 -2.04
C GLY A 306 20.41 3.52 -2.26
N ASP A 307 19.81 2.41 -1.84
CA ASP A 307 18.42 2.09 -2.20
C ASP A 307 17.42 3.02 -1.51
N GLY A 308 16.58 3.68 -2.29
CA GLY A 308 15.50 4.54 -1.83
C GLY A 308 14.13 3.85 -1.81
N GLU A 309 14.08 2.56 -2.13
CA GLU A 309 12.89 1.70 -2.15
C GLU A 309 12.97 0.55 -1.13
N ARG A 310 14.17 0.21 -0.65
CA ARG A 310 14.40 -0.83 0.38
C ARG A 310 15.38 -0.39 1.46
N THR A 311 15.14 -0.89 2.67
CA THR A 311 16.08 -0.85 3.79
C THR A 311 17.33 -1.66 3.44
N VAL A 312 18.52 -1.09 3.70
CA VAL A 312 19.81 -1.74 3.42
C VAL A 312 20.33 -2.40 4.70
N GLY A 313 20.85 -3.62 4.59
CA GLY A 313 21.44 -4.37 5.71
C GLY A 313 20.45 -5.24 6.49
N ASP A 314 19.26 -5.46 5.94
CA ASP A 314 18.18 -6.26 6.52
C ASP A 314 18.09 -7.60 5.76
N THR A 315 19.20 -8.35 5.73
CA THR A 315 19.20 -9.77 5.39
C THR A 315 19.05 -10.53 6.70
N ASP A 316 17.99 -11.31 6.85
CA ASP A 316 17.76 -12.12 8.04
C ASP A 316 18.98 -13.03 8.30
N GLU A 317 19.84 -12.67 9.26
CA GLU A 317 20.84 -13.55 9.88
C GLU A 317 20.17 -14.50 10.90
N ASP A 318 18.97 -14.99 10.59
CA ASP A 318 18.31 -16.04 11.37
C ASP A 318 18.46 -17.37 10.61
N GLY A 319 19.70 -17.88 10.59
CA GLY A 319 20.06 -19.14 9.94
C GLY A 319 21.53 -19.48 10.12
N ASP A 320 21.84 -20.11 11.26
CA ASP A 320 23.06 -20.88 11.54
C ASP A 320 24.36 -20.09 11.80
N GLU A 321 24.38 -19.30 12.88
CA GLU A 321 25.64 -19.11 13.63
C GLU A 321 26.01 -20.44 14.32
N GLU A 322 26.60 -21.36 13.56
CA GLU A 322 27.42 -22.41 14.16
C GLU A 322 28.64 -21.71 14.79
N MET A 323 28.55 -21.49 16.11
CA MET A 323 29.63 -20.95 16.93
C MET A 323 30.91 -21.77 16.74
N GLY A 324 31.76 -21.33 15.82
CA GLY A 324 33.17 -21.74 15.71
C GLY A 324 33.97 -21.19 16.89
N VAL A 325 33.69 -21.70 18.09
CA VAL A 325 34.57 -21.52 19.25
C VAL A 325 35.89 -22.19 18.94
N GLY A 326 36.92 -21.37 18.73
CA GLY A 326 38.29 -21.83 18.65
C GLY A 326 38.66 -22.68 19.87
N LYS A 327 39.15 -23.89 19.61
CA LYS A 327 40.06 -24.60 20.52
C LYS A 327 41.29 -25.01 19.75
N GLN A 328 42.29 -24.14 19.82
CA GLN A 328 43.69 -24.45 19.60
C GLN A 328 44.18 -25.33 20.76
N TRP A 329 44.35 -26.62 20.53
CA TRP A 329 45.18 -27.50 21.36
C TRP A 329 46.06 -28.32 20.43
N GLY A 330 47.36 -28.05 20.46
CA GLY A 330 48.35 -28.87 19.80
C GLY A 330 48.70 -30.08 20.66
N GLU A 331 48.98 -31.22 20.03
CA GLU A 331 50.07 -32.10 20.45
C GLU A 331 50.43 -33.07 19.31
N LYS A 332 51.72 -33.01 18.94
CA LYS A 332 52.62 -34.11 18.58
C LYS A 332 52.10 -35.25 17.68
N GLY A 333 52.49 -35.14 16.41
CA GLY A 333 53.39 -36.07 15.73
C GLY A 333 53.06 -37.56 15.72
N GLU A 334 52.71 -38.08 14.54
CA GLU A 334 53.40 -39.25 13.99
C GLU A 334 53.25 -39.25 12.46
N ILE A 335 54.41 -39.29 11.78
CA ILE A 335 54.51 -39.46 10.33
C ILE A 335 54.47 -40.96 10.09
N VAL A 336 53.44 -41.46 9.41
CA VAL A 336 53.47 -42.79 8.81
C VAL A 336 53.37 -42.65 7.30
N LEU A 337 54.50 -42.90 6.66
CA LEU A 337 54.66 -43.06 5.22
C LEU A 337 53.92 -44.31 4.76
N GLN A 338 53.07 -44.18 3.73
CA GLN A 338 52.67 -45.31 2.89
C GLN A 338 52.85 -44.93 1.42
N LEU A 339 53.90 -45.49 0.82
CA LEU A 339 54.15 -45.48 -0.62
C LEU A 339 53.24 -46.51 -1.31
N PRO A 340 52.86 -46.28 -2.58
CA PRO A 340 51.90 -47.10 -3.29
C PRO A 340 52.54 -48.38 -3.87
N SER A 341 51.77 -49.46 -3.90
CA SER A 341 51.89 -50.56 -4.86
C SER A 341 50.50 -51.13 -5.10
#